data_AF-A0A9E3EYF4-F1
#
_entry.id   AF-A0A9E3EYF4-F1
#
_cell.length_a   1.000
_cell.length_b   1.000
_cell.length_c   1.000
_cell.angle_alpha   90.00
_cell.angle_beta   90.00
_cell.angle_gamma   90.00
#
_symmetry.space_group_name_H-M   'P 1'
#
loop_
_entity.id
_entity.type
_entity.pdbx_description
1 polymer ?
#
loop_
_entity_poly.entity_id
_entity_poly.type
_entity_poly.pdbx_seq_one_letter_code
_entity_poly.pdbx_strand_id
1 'polypeptide(L)'
;WIGGSGEGWERAPYWLDGLVPLAFLLDDERLKDKVQRWIHYILDHQHEDGWLGPIHDKTYGYEHDPWPVYILLKALTQYYEATEDARGIVAMERFLHRLQDLLEQTPLTSWAQLRGADLVLSIYWLYRHTHEEWLLNLARTVQQQTFNWQAQFVDFLYKEKQTEWKFQSHVVNNAMALKQPSLWYQVTHNEVDR
;
A
#
# COMPACT_ATOMS: atom_id res chain seq x y z
N TRP A 1 2.92 3.35 -14.98
CA TRP A 1 3.09 1.97 -14.47
C TRP A 1 3.75 1.03 -15.47
N ILE A 2 3.23 0.89 -16.69
CA ILE A 2 3.83 0.02 -17.72
C ILE A 2 4.49 0.78 -18.87
N GLY A 3 5.12 1.92 -18.57
CA GLY A 3 5.54 2.91 -19.56
C GLY A 3 4.38 3.77 -20.12
N GLY A 4 4.67 4.53 -21.18
CA GLY A 4 3.72 5.43 -21.85
C GLY A 4 3.50 6.79 -21.16
N SER A 5 2.47 7.51 -21.58
CA SER A 5 2.11 8.86 -21.10
C SER A 5 0.91 8.90 -20.15
N GLY A 6 0.43 7.74 -19.71
CA GLY A 6 -0.66 7.65 -18.73
C GLY A 6 -0.23 8.07 -17.33
N GLU A 7 -1.20 8.19 -16.44
CA GLU A 7 -0.98 8.53 -15.02
C GLU A 7 -0.03 7.53 -14.34
N GLY A 8 0.85 8.08 -13.49
CA GLY A 8 1.84 7.33 -12.72
C GLY A 8 1.48 7.14 -11.24
N TRP A 9 0.25 7.44 -10.83
CA TRP A 9 -0.20 7.48 -9.45
C TRP A 9 -1.08 6.25 -9.13
N GLU A 10 -2.30 6.39 -8.62
CA GLU A 10 -3.07 5.26 -8.06
C GLU A 10 -3.97 4.47 -9.04
N ARG A 11 -4.27 4.96 -10.25
CA ARG A 11 -5.30 4.32 -11.11
C ARG A 11 -4.95 2.90 -11.51
N ALA A 12 -3.69 2.65 -11.90
CA ALA A 12 -3.28 1.32 -12.34
C ALA A 12 -3.15 0.31 -11.19
N PRO A 13 -2.57 0.68 -10.03
CA PRO A 13 -2.59 -0.15 -8.84
C PRO A 13 -4.01 -0.56 -8.41
N TYR A 14 -4.98 0.37 -8.37
CA TYR A 14 -6.36 0.01 -8.05
C TYR A 14 -6.99 -0.93 -9.08
N TRP A 15 -6.70 -0.70 -10.36
CA TRP A 15 -7.17 -1.58 -11.41
C TRP A 15 -6.58 -3.00 -11.27
N LEU A 16 -5.30 -3.13 -10.88
CA LEU A 16 -4.68 -4.43 -10.59
C LEU A 16 -5.26 -5.08 -9.32
N ASP A 17 -5.46 -4.31 -8.24
CA ASP A 17 -6.07 -4.80 -6.99
C ASP A 17 -7.46 -5.42 -7.24
N GLY A 18 -8.22 -4.90 -8.20
CA GLY A 18 -9.49 -5.51 -8.64
C GLY A 18 -9.32 -6.63 -9.67
N LEU A 19 -8.44 -6.46 -10.65
CA LEU A 19 -8.31 -7.39 -11.77
C LEU A 19 -7.66 -8.72 -11.37
N VAL A 20 -6.65 -8.70 -10.50
CA VAL A 20 -5.96 -9.90 -10.04
C VAL A 20 -6.95 -10.92 -9.47
N PRO A 21 -7.68 -10.64 -8.37
CA PRO A 21 -8.62 -11.62 -7.83
C PRO A 21 -9.71 -11.99 -8.84
N LEU A 22 -10.22 -11.03 -9.63
CA LEU A 22 -11.23 -11.31 -10.65
C LEU A 22 -10.77 -12.34 -11.70
N ALA A 23 -9.54 -12.19 -12.20
CA ALA A 23 -8.98 -13.05 -13.24
C ALA A 23 -8.85 -14.50 -12.76
N PHE A 24 -8.31 -14.69 -11.54
CA PHE A 24 -8.05 -16.01 -10.99
C PHE A 24 -9.29 -16.67 -10.41
N LEU A 25 -10.20 -15.92 -9.77
CA LEU A 25 -11.46 -16.47 -9.24
C LEU A 25 -12.43 -16.92 -10.34
N LEU A 26 -12.44 -16.23 -11.49
CA LEU A 26 -13.25 -16.62 -12.64
C LEU A 26 -12.57 -17.64 -13.56
N ASP A 27 -11.31 -17.97 -13.30
CA ASP A 27 -10.50 -18.84 -14.17
C ASP A 27 -10.46 -18.36 -15.65
N ASP A 28 -10.48 -17.04 -15.88
CA ASP A 28 -10.51 -16.45 -17.23
C ASP A 28 -9.09 -16.22 -17.76
N GLU A 29 -8.63 -17.08 -18.68
CA GLU A 29 -7.28 -17.03 -19.27
C GLU A 29 -6.94 -15.68 -19.91
N ARG A 30 -7.90 -15.03 -20.58
CA ARG A 30 -7.66 -13.71 -21.20
C ARG A 30 -7.43 -12.64 -20.13
N LEU A 31 -8.10 -12.72 -18.99
CA LEU A 31 -7.85 -11.81 -17.86
C LEU A 31 -6.51 -12.14 -17.17
N LYS A 32 -6.17 -13.42 -17.00
CA LYS A 32 -4.88 -13.86 -16.45
C LYS A 32 -3.70 -13.38 -17.29
N ASP A 33 -3.77 -13.55 -18.61
CA ASP A 33 -2.76 -13.03 -19.56
C ASP A 33 -2.56 -11.52 -19.39
N LYS A 34 -3.66 -10.79 -19.19
CA LYS A 34 -3.61 -9.35 -18.98
C LYS A 34 -2.97 -8.98 -17.65
N VAL A 35 -3.29 -9.69 -16.56
CA VAL A 35 -2.65 -9.52 -15.26
C VAL A 35 -1.16 -9.80 -15.34
N GLN A 36 -0.78 -10.97 -15.86
CA GLN A 36 0.60 -11.41 -15.98
C GLN A 36 1.44 -10.41 -16.77
N ARG A 37 0.93 -9.92 -17.91
CA ARG A 37 1.63 -8.88 -18.69
C ARG A 37 1.94 -7.64 -17.86
N TRP A 38 1.00 -7.16 -17.05
CA TRP A 38 1.20 -5.97 -16.24
C TRP A 38 2.12 -6.22 -15.05
N ILE A 39 1.89 -7.30 -14.30
CA ILE A 39 2.71 -7.67 -13.15
C ILE A 39 4.15 -7.93 -13.59
N HIS A 40 4.38 -8.74 -14.62
CA HIS A 40 5.74 -9.01 -15.12
C HIS A 40 6.45 -7.73 -15.54
N TYR A 41 5.77 -6.83 -16.28
CA TYR A 41 6.40 -5.56 -16.64
C TYR A 41 6.82 -4.77 -15.39
N ILE A 42 5.95 -4.65 -14.40
CA ILE A 42 6.25 -3.90 -13.17
C ILE A 42 7.43 -4.52 -12.41
N LEU A 43 7.47 -5.84 -12.29
CA LEU A 43 8.55 -6.57 -11.61
C LEU A 43 9.87 -6.44 -12.38
N ASP A 44 9.85 -6.62 -13.71
CA ASP A 44 11.04 -6.55 -14.58
C ASP A 44 11.60 -5.13 -14.69
N HIS A 45 10.81 -4.11 -14.38
CA HIS A 45 11.19 -2.69 -14.42
C HIS A 45 11.24 -2.06 -13.02
N GLN A 46 11.37 -2.88 -11.95
CA GLN A 46 11.70 -2.35 -10.63
C GLN A 46 13.04 -1.60 -10.70
N HIS A 47 13.09 -0.41 -10.11
CA HIS A 47 14.31 0.40 -10.11
C HIS A 47 15.45 -0.29 -9.37
N GLU A 48 16.70 0.07 -9.71
CA GLU A 48 17.89 -0.54 -9.10
C GLU A 48 17.90 -0.40 -7.58
N ASP A 49 17.47 0.77 -7.08
CA ASP A 49 17.36 1.09 -5.65
C ASP A 49 16.20 0.37 -4.94
N GLY A 50 15.36 -0.37 -5.67
CA GLY A 50 14.21 -1.08 -5.14
C GLY A 50 12.87 -0.36 -5.30
N TRP A 51 12.84 0.89 -5.79
CA TRP A 51 11.57 1.59 -6.01
C TRP A 51 10.68 0.85 -7.02
N LEU A 52 9.39 0.71 -6.70
CA LEU A 52 8.41 0.04 -7.54
C LEU A 52 7.52 1.05 -8.27
N GLY A 53 7.54 0.97 -9.60
CA GLY A 53 6.69 1.79 -10.44
C GLY A 53 7.21 3.22 -10.64
N PRO A 54 6.34 4.14 -11.08
CA PRO A 54 6.75 5.51 -11.40
C PRO A 54 7.30 6.27 -10.19
N ILE A 55 8.40 6.99 -10.39
CA ILE A 55 8.96 7.91 -9.37
C ILE A 55 8.18 9.22 -9.33
N HIS A 56 7.74 9.71 -10.50
CA HIS A 56 7.04 10.99 -10.61
C HIS A 56 5.76 10.81 -11.40
N ASP A 57 4.63 11.22 -10.82
CA ASP A 57 3.38 11.34 -11.53
C ASP A 57 3.25 12.73 -12.16
N LYS A 58 3.21 12.76 -13.50
CA LYS A 58 3.07 13.99 -14.27
C LYS A 58 1.64 14.57 -14.25
N THR A 59 0.66 13.81 -13.77
CA THR A 59 -0.75 14.20 -13.79
C THR A 59 -1.08 15.14 -12.63
N TYR A 60 -0.61 14.79 -11.43
CA TYR A 60 -0.90 15.44 -10.17
C TYR A 60 0.36 16.05 -9.53
N GLY A 61 1.56 15.76 -10.07
CA GLY A 61 2.82 16.35 -9.64
C GLY A 61 3.45 15.71 -8.40
N TYR A 62 2.95 14.54 -7.98
CA TYR A 62 3.54 13.80 -6.86
C TYR A 62 4.87 13.18 -7.25
N GLU A 63 5.88 13.36 -6.40
CA GLU A 63 7.23 12.83 -6.57
C GLU A 63 7.60 11.96 -5.37
N HIS A 64 8.12 10.76 -5.63
CA HIS A 64 8.45 9.75 -4.62
C HIS A 64 7.31 9.50 -3.61
N ASP A 65 6.04 9.62 -4.06
CA ASP A 65 4.88 9.33 -3.23
C ASP A 65 4.68 7.81 -3.12
N PRO A 66 4.81 7.21 -1.93
CA PRO A 66 4.68 5.77 -1.79
C PRO A 66 3.23 5.30 -1.76
N TRP A 67 2.25 6.21 -1.63
CA TRP A 67 0.83 5.87 -1.52
C TRP A 67 0.33 4.90 -2.61
N PRO A 68 0.55 5.15 -3.91
CA PRO A 68 0.13 4.21 -4.95
C PRO A 68 0.75 2.82 -4.84
N VAL A 69 1.97 2.75 -4.32
CA VAL A 69 2.68 1.48 -4.16
C VAL A 69 2.03 0.64 -3.06
N TYR A 70 1.37 1.24 -2.06
CA TYR A 70 0.65 0.48 -1.02
C TYR A 70 -0.42 -0.42 -1.64
N ILE A 71 -1.13 0.12 -2.63
CA ILE A 71 -2.16 -0.59 -3.38
C ILE A 71 -1.52 -1.66 -4.27
N LEU A 72 -0.39 -1.35 -4.90
CA LEU A 72 0.34 -2.34 -5.70
C LEU A 72 0.82 -3.52 -4.84
N LEU A 73 1.38 -3.27 -3.65
CA LEU A 73 1.82 -4.33 -2.74
C LEU A 73 0.66 -5.28 -2.42
N LYS A 74 -0.54 -4.74 -2.15
CA LYS A 74 -1.76 -5.55 -1.96
C LYS A 74 -2.13 -6.36 -3.21
N ALA A 75 -1.97 -5.81 -4.41
CA ALA A 75 -2.17 -6.57 -5.65
C ALA A 75 -1.13 -7.70 -5.81
N LEU A 76 0.13 -7.46 -5.40
CA LEU A 76 1.20 -8.46 -5.43
C LEU A 76 0.97 -9.59 -4.42
N THR A 77 0.45 -9.31 -3.22
CA THR A 77 0.10 -10.38 -2.27
C THR A 77 -0.97 -11.31 -2.85
N GLN A 78 -2.04 -10.74 -3.44
CA GLN A 78 -3.10 -11.52 -4.09
C GLN A 78 -2.59 -12.29 -5.30
N TYR A 79 -1.66 -11.72 -6.07
CA TYR A 79 -1.06 -12.39 -7.21
C TYR A 79 -0.20 -13.57 -6.77
N TYR A 80 0.60 -13.41 -5.71
CA TYR A 80 1.37 -14.51 -5.13
C TYR A 80 0.44 -15.61 -4.60
N GLU A 81 -0.62 -15.28 -3.85
CA GLU A 81 -1.58 -16.27 -3.35
C GLU A 81 -2.26 -17.07 -4.47
N ALA A 82 -2.40 -16.49 -5.66
CA ALA A 82 -2.99 -17.15 -6.82
C ALA A 82 -2.01 -17.94 -7.69
N THR A 83 -0.70 -17.66 -7.61
CA THR A 83 0.30 -18.17 -8.59
C THR A 83 1.58 -18.72 -8.01
N GLU A 84 1.87 -18.46 -6.74
CA GLU A 84 3.13 -18.76 -6.05
C GLU A 84 4.38 -18.13 -6.73
N ASP A 85 4.21 -17.08 -7.54
CA ASP A 85 5.33 -16.40 -8.19
C ASP A 85 6.19 -15.59 -7.20
N ALA A 86 7.27 -16.21 -6.75
CA ALA A 86 8.19 -15.66 -5.74
C ALA A 86 8.86 -14.33 -6.15
N ARG A 87 8.82 -13.92 -7.42
CA ARG A 87 9.32 -12.61 -7.84
C ARG A 87 8.56 -11.46 -7.16
N GLY A 88 7.28 -11.68 -6.84
CA GLY A 88 6.48 -10.72 -6.08
C GLY A 88 7.07 -10.44 -4.70
N ILE A 89 7.43 -11.49 -3.95
CA ILE A 89 8.04 -11.39 -2.61
C ILE A 89 9.34 -10.59 -2.68
N VAL A 90 10.25 -10.97 -3.59
CA VAL A 90 11.55 -10.30 -3.75
C VAL A 90 11.37 -8.82 -4.08
N ALA A 91 10.42 -8.49 -4.96
CA ALA A 91 10.14 -7.11 -5.32
C ALA A 91 9.57 -6.30 -4.14
N MET A 92 8.66 -6.90 -3.35
CA MET A 92 8.12 -6.28 -2.14
C MET A 92 9.22 -5.99 -1.11
N GLU A 93 10.12 -6.95 -0.84
CA GLU A 93 11.24 -6.77 0.09
C GLU A 93 12.15 -5.61 -0.33
N ARG A 94 12.57 -5.58 -1.61
CA ARG A 94 13.42 -4.51 -2.15
C ARG A 94 12.76 -3.14 -2.04
N PHE A 95 11.46 -3.05 -2.32
CA PHE A 95 10.73 -1.80 -2.16
C PHE A 95 10.62 -1.37 -0.70
N LEU A 96 10.34 -2.29 0.21
CA LEU A 96 10.19 -1.98 1.62
C LEU A 96 11.51 -1.57 2.28
N HIS A 97 12.64 -2.14 1.86
CA HIS A 97 13.96 -1.62 2.24
C HIS A 97 14.17 -0.20 1.71
N ARG A 98 13.87 0.05 0.43
CA ARG A 98 13.97 1.40 -0.14
C ARG A 98 13.11 2.42 0.59
N LEU A 99 11.89 2.00 0.96
CA LEU A 99 10.96 2.82 1.71
C LEU A 99 11.47 3.08 3.13
N GLN A 100 12.03 2.09 3.81
CA GLN A 100 12.64 2.25 5.14
C GLN A 100 13.67 3.38 5.13
N ASP A 101 14.62 3.35 4.20
CA ASP A 101 15.65 4.38 4.05
C ASP A 101 15.07 5.78 3.74
N LEU A 102 13.98 5.82 2.97
CA LEU A 102 13.28 7.06 2.63
C LEU A 102 12.58 7.65 3.86
N LEU A 103 11.92 6.83 4.68
CA LEU A 103 11.13 7.29 5.83
C LEU A 103 11.98 7.84 6.98
N GLU A 104 13.28 7.53 7.02
CA GLU A 104 14.23 8.14 7.95
C GLU A 104 14.50 9.62 7.61
N GLN A 105 14.39 9.98 6.33
CA GLN A 105 14.71 11.33 5.83
C GLN A 105 13.44 12.15 5.57
N THR A 106 12.42 11.50 5.02
CA THR A 106 11.18 12.12 4.56
C THR A 106 10.00 11.35 5.14
N PRO A 107 9.44 11.81 6.27
CA PRO A 107 8.28 11.17 6.87
C PRO A 107 7.06 11.17 5.94
N LEU A 108 6.14 10.23 6.17
CA LEU A 108 4.87 10.15 5.44
C LEU A 108 4.09 11.46 5.54
N THR A 109 3.54 11.88 4.41
CA THR A 109 2.64 13.03 4.29
C THR A 109 1.44 12.69 3.41
N SER A 110 0.45 13.59 3.36
CA SER A 110 -0.68 13.47 2.41
C SER A 110 -1.39 12.10 2.52
N TRP A 111 -1.81 11.52 1.40
CA TRP A 111 -2.46 10.21 1.32
C TRP A 111 -1.68 9.11 2.02
N ALA A 112 -0.36 9.05 1.85
CA ALA A 112 0.47 8.02 2.46
C ALA A 112 0.38 8.05 4.00
N GLN A 113 0.36 9.23 4.61
CA GLN A 113 0.16 9.39 6.05
C GLN A 113 -1.23 8.93 6.52
N LEU A 114 -2.28 9.25 5.78
CA LEU A 114 -3.64 8.89 6.19
C LEU A 114 -3.95 7.40 5.95
N ARG A 115 -3.18 6.75 5.09
CA ARG A 115 -3.42 5.40 4.61
C ARG A 115 -2.31 4.41 4.96
N GLY A 116 -1.48 4.73 5.95
CA GLY A 116 -0.40 3.83 6.38
C GLY A 116 -0.87 2.44 6.82
N ALA A 117 -2.12 2.31 7.30
CA ALA A 117 -2.74 1.01 7.59
C ALA A 117 -2.83 0.09 6.35
N ASP A 118 -3.01 0.65 5.14
CA ASP A 118 -3.02 -0.14 3.90
C ASP A 118 -1.63 -0.68 3.55
N LEU A 119 -0.55 0.06 3.87
CA LEU A 119 0.82 -0.44 3.75
C LEU A 119 1.12 -1.54 4.77
N VAL A 120 0.76 -1.27 6.04
CA VAL A 120 1.00 -2.19 7.16
C VAL A 120 0.38 -3.57 6.90
N LEU A 121 -0.80 -3.63 6.28
CA LEU A 121 -1.43 -4.89 5.85
C LEU A 121 -0.48 -5.76 5.00
N SER A 122 0.13 -5.16 3.98
CA SER A 122 1.05 -5.87 3.07
C SER A 122 2.39 -6.21 3.74
N ILE A 123 2.88 -5.35 4.65
CA ILE A 123 4.08 -5.63 5.46
C ILE A 123 3.86 -6.87 6.33
N TYR A 124 2.72 -6.97 7.01
CA TYR A 124 2.40 -8.14 7.83
C TYR A 124 2.23 -9.40 7.00
N TRP A 125 1.59 -9.28 5.83
CA TRP A 125 1.46 -10.41 4.93
C TRP A 125 2.85 -10.96 4.58
N LEU A 126 3.79 -10.08 4.22
CA LEU A 126 5.16 -10.46 3.90
C LEU A 126 5.88 -11.04 5.11
N TYR A 127 5.74 -10.45 6.29
CA TYR A 127 6.32 -10.97 7.54
C TYR A 127 5.85 -12.38 7.86
N ARG A 128 4.56 -12.69 7.67
CA ARG A 128 4.05 -14.05 7.89
C ARG A 128 4.61 -15.06 6.90
N HIS A 129 5.14 -14.59 5.77
CA HIS A 129 5.74 -15.43 4.74
C HIS A 129 7.24 -15.62 4.93
N THR A 130 7.96 -14.57 5.36
CA THR A 130 9.43 -14.56 5.44
C THR A 130 9.96 -14.70 6.86
N HIS A 131 9.17 -14.34 7.87
CA HIS A 131 9.54 -14.25 9.29
C HIS A 131 10.68 -13.26 9.59
N GLU A 132 10.90 -12.28 8.71
CA GLU A 132 11.94 -11.28 8.84
C GLU A 132 11.53 -10.13 9.79
N GLU A 133 12.15 -10.06 10.97
CA GLU A 133 11.79 -9.11 12.04
C GLU A 133 11.92 -7.62 11.66
N TRP A 134 12.76 -7.29 10.67
CA TRP A 134 12.89 -5.90 10.19
C TRP A 134 11.58 -5.36 9.61
N LEU A 135 10.70 -6.23 9.10
CA LEU A 135 9.37 -5.87 8.61
C LEU A 135 8.49 -5.34 9.75
N LEU A 136 8.57 -5.94 10.94
CA LEU A 136 7.83 -5.45 12.11
C LEU A 136 8.37 -4.10 12.58
N ASN A 137 9.69 -3.88 12.50
CA ASN A 137 10.27 -2.57 12.80
C ASN A 137 9.79 -1.49 11.81
N LEU A 138 9.77 -1.81 10.52
CA LEU A 138 9.22 -0.91 9.50
C LEU A 138 7.73 -0.63 9.74
N ALA A 139 6.93 -1.64 10.08
CA ALA A 139 5.51 -1.47 10.43
C ALA A 139 5.33 -0.49 11.62
N ARG A 140 6.20 -0.56 12.63
CA ARG A 140 6.20 0.40 13.75
C ARG A 140 6.51 1.82 13.27
N THR A 141 7.51 2.00 12.41
CA THR A 141 7.85 3.31 11.82
C THR A 141 6.66 3.88 11.02
N VAL A 142 6.05 3.06 10.16
CA VAL A 142 4.88 3.46 9.36
C VAL A 142 3.73 3.86 10.29
N GLN A 143 3.43 3.06 11.31
CA GLN A 143 2.37 3.37 12.27
C GLN A 143 2.63 4.69 13.01
N GLN A 144 3.87 4.94 13.45
CA GLN A 144 4.24 6.18 14.13
C GLN A 144 4.07 7.41 13.23
N GLN A 145 4.28 7.26 11.93
CA GLN A 145 4.10 8.33 10.95
C GLN A 145 2.67 8.41 10.39
N THR A 146 1.81 7.42 10.69
CA THR A 146 0.41 7.38 10.25
C THR A 146 -0.44 8.31 11.12
N PHE A 147 -1.46 8.92 10.51
CA PHE A 147 -2.41 9.73 11.25
C PHE A 147 -3.08 8.90 12.38
N ASN A 148 -3.23 9.50 13.57
CA ASN A 148 -3.81 8.82 14.72
C ASN A 148 -5.34 8.74 14.60
N TRP A 149 -5.82 7.75 13.83
CA TRP A 149 -7.25 7.54 13.63
C TRP A 149 -7.97 7.08 14.89
N GLN A 150 -7.30 6.36 15.79
CA GLN A 150 -7.90 5.97 17.07
C GLN A 150 -8.31 7.20 17.88
N ALA A 151 -7.39 8.17 18.04
CA ALA A 151 -7.71 9.43 18.71
C ALA A 151 -8.84 10.19 17.98
N GLN A 152 -8.79 10.23 16.64
CA GLN A 152 -9.84 10.85 15.83
C GLN A 152 -11.21 10.15 16.00
N PHE A 153 -11.28 8.85 16.21
CA PHE A 153 -12.57 8.16 16.43
C PHE A 153 -13.07 8.29 17.87
N VAL A 154 -12.17 8.37 18.85
CA VAL A 154 -12.52 8.64 20.25
C VAL A 154 -13.11 10.04 20.41
N ASP A 155 -12.48 11.05 19.80
CA ASP A 155 -13.00 12.42 19.76
C ASP A 155 -13.20 12.90 18.32
N PHE A 156 -14.29 12.43 17.71
CA PHE A 156 -14.57 12.69 16.31
C PHE A 156 -14.89 14.15 16.02
N LEU A 157 -13.95 14.86 15.38
CA LEU A 157 -14.05 16.30 15.14
C LEU A 157 -15.09 16.69 14.07
N TYR A 158 -15.41 15.81 13.13
CA TYR A 158 -16.21 16.14 11.94
C TYR A 158 -17.69 15.74 12.07
N LYS A 159 -18.36 16.20 13.14
CA LYS A 159 -19.75 15.80 13.50
C LYS A 159 -20.83 16.43 12.60
N GLU A 160 -20.47 17.40 11.78
CA GLU A 160 -21.37 18.15 10.90
C GLU A 160 -20.93 18.05 9.44
N LYS A 161 -21.80 18.51 8.51
CA LYS A 161 -21.46 18.59 7.10
C LYS A 161 -20.22 19.45 6.89
N GLN A 162 -19.20 18.86 6.30
CA GLN A 162 -17.97 19.56 5.94
C GLN A 162 -18.12 20.21 4.56
N THR A 163 -17.76 21.49 4.46
CA THR A 163 -17.73 22.23 3.19
C THR A 163 -16.31 22.48 2.69
N GLU A 164 -15.32 22.33 3.57
CA GLU A 164 -13.90 22.38 3.22
C GLU A 164 -13.34 20.97 3.14
N TRP A 165 -12.53 20.73 2.10
CA TRP A 165 -11.87 19.45 1.92
C TRP A 165 -10.64 19.37 2.81
N LYS A 166 -10.60 18.32 3.65
CA LYS A 166 -9.45 17.94 4.46
C LYS A 166 -9.25 16.44 4.35
N PHE A 167 -8.00 15.99 4.39
CA PHE A 167 -7.69 14.56 4.32
C PHE A 167 -8.38 13.75 5.42
N GLN A 168 -8.52 14.31 6.62
CA GLN A 168 -9.14 13.65 7.76
C GLN A 168 -10.67 13.66 7.71
N SER A 169 -11.29 14.55 6.91
CA SER A 169 -12.74 14.54 6.67
C SER A 169 -13.13 13.73 5.43
N HIS A 170 -12.15 13.29 4.65
CA HIS A 170 -12.38 12.47 3.46
C HIS A 170 -13.04 11.13 3.84
N VAL A 171 -14.21 10.86 3.25
CA VAL A 171 -15.05 9.71 3.63
C VAL A 171 -14.32 8.37 3.51
N VAL A 172 -13.54 8.19 2.44
CA VAL A 172 -12.82 6.92 2.21
C VAL A 172 -11.70 6.74 3.21
N ASN A 173 -11.04 7.82 3.63
CA ASN A 173 -9.96 7.74 4.62
C ASN A 173 -10.52 7.30 5.98
N ASN A 174 -11.65 7.87 6.39
CA ASN A 174 -12.36 7.44 7.60
C ASN A 174 -12.81 5.99 7.53
N ALA A 175 -13.44 5.58 6.43
CA ALA A 175 -13.92 4.21 6.27
C ALA A 175 -12.77 3.19 6.30
N MET A 176 -11.66 3.48 5.61
CA MET A 176 -10.51 2.58 5.54
C MET A 176 -9.71 2.57 6.83
N ALA A 177 -9.69 3.66 7.60
CA ALA A 177 -8.99 3.75 8.87
C ALA A 177 -9.50 2.81 9.96
N LEU A 178 -10.74 2.30 9.84
CA LEU A 178 -11.30 1.32 10.78
C LEU A 178 -10.44 0.06 10.94
N LYS A 179 -9.63 -0.29 9.93
CA LYS A 179 -8.71 -1.43 10.01
C LYS A 179 -7.46 -1.17 10.85
N GLN A 180 -7.10 0.09 11.08
CA GLN A 180 -5.80 0.46 11.66
C GLN A 180 -5.59 -0.14 13.06
N PRO A 181 -6.53 -0.02 14.03
CA PRO A 181 -6.32 -0.57 15.37
C PRO A 181 -6.09 -2.08 15.33
N SER A 182 -6.95 -2.82 14.62
CA SER A 182 -6.84 -4.28 14.54
C SER A 182 -5.57 -4.78 13.86
N LEU A 183 -5.05 -4.03 12.87
CA LEU A 183 -3.72 -4.30 12.30
C LEU A 183 -2.61 -3.98 13.29
N TRP A 184 -2.75 -2.92 14.08
CA TRP A 184 -1.75 -2.54 15.06
C TRP A 184 -1.66 -3.53 16.22
N TYR A 185 -2.79 -4.09 16.64
CA TYR A 185 -2.86 -5.19 17.62
C TYR A 185 -1.97 -6.39 17.24
N GLN A 186 -1.77 -6.66 15.94
CA GLN A 186 -0.89 -7.74 15.47
C GLN A 186 0.59 -7.53 15.83
N VAL A 187 1.01 -6.29 16.11
CA VAL A 187 2.39 -5.94 16.55
C VAL A 187 2.46 -5.76 18.05
N THR A 188 1.48 -5.07 18.64
CA THR A 188 1.56 -4.66 20.05
C THR A 188 1.03 -5.70 21.01
N HIS A 189 0.07 -6.52 20.57
CA HIS A 189 -0.77 -7.35 21.43
C HIS A 189 -1.39 -6.58 22.61
N ASN A 190 -1.56 -5.26 22.46
CA ASN A 190 -2.15 -4.40 23.49
C ASN A 190 -3.67 -4.36 23.31
N GLU A 191 -4.44 -4.73 24.33
CA GLU A 191 -5.92 -4.74 24.28
C GLU A 191 -6.53 -3.38 23.92
N VAL A 192 -5.82 -2.27 24.11
CA VAL A 192 -6.27 -0.93 23.67
C VAL A 192 -6.38 -0.83 22.14
N ASP A 193 -5.66 -1.66 21.40
CA ASP A 193 -5.64 -1.70 19.94
C ASP A 193 -6.62 -2.72 19.34
N ARG A 194 -7.27 -3.54 20.18
CA ARG A 194 -8.14 -4.65 19.77
C ARG A 194 -9.53 -4.19 19.34
#